data_AF-A0A7V9F9Y1-F1
#
_entry.id   AF-A0A7V9F9Y1-F1
#
_cell.length_a   1.000
_cell.length_b   1.000
_cell.length_c   1.000
_cell.angle_alpha   90.00
_cell.angle_beta   90.00
_cell.angle_gamma   90.00
#
_symmetry.space_group_name_H-M   'P 1'
#
loop_
_entity.id
_entity.type
_entity.pdbx_description
1 polymer ?
#
loop_
_entity_poly.entity_id
_entity_poly.type
_entity_poly.pdbx_seq_one_letter_code
_entity_poly.pdbx_strand_id
1 'polypeptide(L)' 'INSDAENVPFTLPTSAKGLHWDVVINTHEPEIIEGENPIPNGSVFDLPGRSLVLLRRHDVDEDD' A
#
# COMPACT_ATOMS: atom_id res chain seq x y z
N ILE A 1 1.56 -9.77 -2.00
CA ILE A 1 1.85 -10.38 -3.32
C ILE A 1 0.57 -10.99 -3.85
N ASN A 2 0.27 -10.82 -5.13
CA ASN A 2 -0.82 -11.52 -5.81
C ASN A 2 -0.22 -12.49 -6.83
N SER A 3 -0.35 -13.79 -6.58
CA SER A 3 0.11 -14.85 -7.49
C SER A 3 -1.01 -15.40 -8.38
N ASP A 4 -2.25 -14.91 -8.21
CA ASP A 4 -3.37 -15.25 -9.09
C ASP A 4 -3.22 -14.55 -10.46
N ALA A 5 -3.96 -15.04 -11.45
CA ALA A 5 -4.08 -14.38 -12.75
C ALA A 5 -5.02 -13.16 -12.70
N GLU A 6 -5.99 -13.15 -11.79
CA GLU A 6 -6.96 -12.08 -11.63
C GLU A 6 -6.50 -11.01 -10.63
N ASN A 7 -7.13 -9.84 -10.68
CA ASN A 7 -6.93 -8.79 -9.68
C ASN A 7 -7.55 -9.23 -8.36
N VAL A 8 -6.83 -9.05 -7.26
CA VAL A 8 -7.29 -9.45 -5.92
C VAL A 8 -7.30 -8.23 -4.99
N PRO A 9 -8.44 -7.93 -4.34
CA PRO A 9 -8.52 -6.87 -3.34
C PRO A 9 -7.82 -7.30 -2.05
N PHE A 10 -6.89 -6.48 -1.56
CA PHE A 10 -6.27 -6.64 -0.24
C PHE A 10 -6.72 -5.51 0.68
N THR A 11 -7.34 -5.84 1.81
CA THR A 11 -7.60 -4.84 2.86
C THR A 11 -6.32 -4.58 3.64
N LEU A 12 -5.83 -3.34 3.62
CA LEU A 12 -4.67 -2.95 4.41
C LEU A 12 -5.01 -2.94 5.91
N PRO A 13 -4.09 -3.39 6.78
CA PRO A 13 -4.39 -3.51 8.20
C PRO A 13 -4.61 -2.14 8.83
N THR A 14 -5.56 -2.08 9.76
CA THR A 14 -5.87 -0.89 10.53
C THR A 14 -4.97 -0.74 11.76
N SER A 15 -4.43 0.45 12.00
CA SER A 15 -3.90 0.85 13.31
C SER A 15 -4.78 1.92 13.99
N ALA A 16 -4.68 2.04 15.32
CA ALA A 16 -5.48 2.99 16.12
C ALA A 16 -4.96 4.44 16.06
N LYS A 17 -3.75 4.68 15.55
CA LYS A 17 -3.16 6.01 15.38
C LYS A 17 -3.17 6.40 13.90
N GLY A 18 -3.02 7.69 13.61
CA GLY A 18 -2.83 8.17 12.23
C GLY A 18 -1.77 7.34 11.52
N LEU A 19 -2.16 6.62 10.48
CA LEU A 19 -1.31 5.67 9.77
C LEU A 19 -1.51 5.88 8.28
N HIS A 20 -0.43 5.89 7.51
CA HIS A 20 -0.50 5.76 6.06
C HIS A 20 0.53 4.77 5.54
N TRP A 21 0.28 4.30 4.32
CA TRP A 21 1.15 3.37 3.63
C TRP A 21 1.69 4.02 2.37
N ASP A 22 3.01 3.93 2.18
CA ASP A 22 3.65 4.37 0.95
C ASP A 22 4.08 3.17 0.11
N VAL A 23 3.87 3.27 -1.20
CA VAL A 23 4.35 2.26 -2.15
C VAL A 23 5.86 2.45 -2.35
N VAL A 24 6.64 1.41 -2.06
CA VAL A 24 8.10 1.38 -2.29
C VAL A 24 8.43 0.60 -3.56
N ILE A 25 7.71 -0.49 -3.78
CA ILE A 25 7.85 -1.34 -4.97
C ILE A 25 6.46 -1.68 -5.46
N ASN A 26 6.27 -1.63 -6.77
CA ASN A 26 5.09 -2.08 -7.49
C ASN A 26 5.60 -2.64 -8.82
N THR A 27 5.54 -3.96 -8.99
CA THR A 27 6.02 -4.59 -10.22
C THR A 27 5.09 -4.35 -11.41
N HIS A 28 3.87 -3.85 -11.18
CA HIS A 28 2.93 -3.49 -12.23
C HIS A 28 3.18 -2.08 -12.76
N GLU A 29 3.57 -1.14 -11.88
CA GLU A 29 3.88 0.25 -12.21
C GLU A 29 5.30 0.58 -11.71
N PRO A 30 6.32 0.48 -12.57
CA PRO A 30 7.72 0.63 -12.15
C PRO A 30 8.11 2.09 -11.86
N GLU A 31 7.35 3.06 -12.34
CA GLU A 31 7.58 4.49 -12.10
C GLU A 31 6.90 4.90 -10.79
N ILE A 32 7.59 4.67 -9.66
CA ILE A 32 7.07 4.99 -8.34
C ILE A 32 7.85 6.18 -7.77
N ILE A 33 7.13 7.22 -7.41
CA ILE A 33 7.67 8.34 -6.62
C ILE A 33 7.26 8.09 -5.16
N GLU A 34 8.24 7.74 -4.31
CA GLU A 34 7.97 7.51 -2.88
C GLU A 34 7.30 8.74 -2.26
N GLY A 35 6.19 8.53 -1.53
CA GLY A 35 5.47 9.57 -0.79
C GLY A 35 4.51 10.44 -1.62
N GLU A 36 4.40 10.25 -2.94
CA GLU A 36 3.50 11.08 -3.77
C GLU A 36 2.02 10.70 -3.59
N ASN A 37 1.75 9.45 -3.18
CA ASN A 37 0.39 8.93 -3.01
C ASN A 37 0.27 8.06 -1.74
N PRO A 38 0.18 8.68 -0.55
CA PRO A 38 -0.03 7.94 0.69
C PRO A 38 -1.38 7.23 0.65
N ILE A 39 -1.39 5.93 0.86
CA ILE A 39 -2.60 5.11 0.90
C ILE A 39 -3.17 5.16 2.32
N PRO A 40 -4.45 5.56 2.49
CA PRO A 40 -5.07 5.64 3.80
C PRO A 40 -5.13 4.29 4.51
N ASN A 41 -5.11 4.34 5.84
CA ASN A 41 -5.32 3.20 6.71
C ASN A 41 -6.65 2.46 6.42
N GLY A 42 -6.66 1.12 6.48
CA GLY A 42 -7.87 0.33 6.23
C GLY A 42 -8.37 0.32 4.78
N SER A 43 -7.69 1.03 3.86
CA SER A 43 -8.06 1.05 2.45
C SER A 43 -8.01 -0.35 1.84
N VAL A 44 -8.87 -0.57 0.86
CA VAL A 44 -8.75 -1.71 -0.04
C VAL A 44 -7.75 -1.33 -1.14
N PHE A 45 -6.77 -2.19 -1.35
CA PHE A 45 -5.77 -2.07 -2.40
C PHE A 45 -5.98 -3.19 -3.42
N ASP A 46 -6.47 -2.84 -4.60
CA ASP A 46 -6.68 -3.79 -5.70
C ASP A 46 -5.34 -4.11 -6.36
N LEU A 47 -4.77 -5.27 -6.02
CA LEU A 47 -3.46 -5.68 -6.51
C LEU A 47 -3.61 -6.47 -7.82
N PRO A 48 -3.01 -6.02 -8.94
CA PRO A 48 -3.10 -6.72 -10.22
C PRO A 48 -2.63 -8.16 -10.16
N GLY A 49 -3.18 -9.01 -11.03
CA GLY A 49 -2.73 -10.39 -11.17
C GLY A 49 -1.22 -10.49 -11.43
N ARG A 50 -0.58 -11.52 -10.87
CA ARG A 50 0.86 -11.81 -11.02
C ARG A 50 1.77 -10.62 -10.68
N SER A 51 1.45 -9.90 -9.62
CA SER A 51 2.19 -8.71 -9.21
C SER A 51 2.62 -8.74 -7.75
N LEU A 52 3.63 -7.93 -7.45
CA LEU A 52 4.12 -7.70 -6.11
C LEU A 52 4.13 -6.19 -5.83
N VAL A 53 3.59 -5.83 -4.68
CA VAL A 53 3.73 -4.50 -4.09
C VAL A 53 4.40 -4.64 -2.72
N LEU A 54 5.35 -3.76 -2.45
CA LEU A 54 5.96 -3.56 -1.13
C LEU A 54 5.51 -2.21 -0.60
N LEU A 55 4.91 -2.22 0.59
CA LEU A 55 4.46 -1.01 1.28
C LEU A 55 5.36 -0.72 2.48
N ARG A 56 5.69 0.56 2.68
CA ARG A 56 6.30 1.07 3.90
C ARG A 56 5.20 1.66 4.77
N ARG A 57 5.25 1.35 6.06
CA ARG A 57 4.34 1.90 7.04
C ARG A 57 4.91 3.21 7.59
N HIS A 58 4.10 4.25 7.61
CA HIS A 58 4.40 5.50 8.29
C HIS A 58 3.40 5.72 9.42
N ASP A 59 3.91 5.68 10.64
CA ASP A 59 3.16 6.06 11.82
C ASP A 59 3.19 7.61 11.84
N VAL A 60 2.02 8.24 11.78
CA VAL A 60 1.89 9.67 12.01
C VAL A 60 1.91 9.83 13.53
N ASP A 61 3.07 10.18 14.06
CA ASP A 61 3.15 10.62 15.45
C ASP A 61 2.32 11.89 15.57
N GLU A 62 1.19 11.80 16.29
CA GLU A 62 0.51 12.97 16.85
C GLU A 62 1.40 13.53 17.97
N ASP A 63 2.51 14.16 17.63
CA ASP A 63 3.26 15.01 18.55
C ASP A 63 3.38 16.44 17.96
N ASP A 64 2.72 17.35 18.69
CA ASP A 64 2.66 18.83 18.66
C ASP A 64 1.82 19.58 17.60
#